data_AF-A0A2V9IYE1-F1
#
_entry.id   AF-A0A2V9IYE1-F1
#
_cell.length_a   1.000
_cell.length_b   1.000
_cell.length_c   1.000
_cell.angle_alpha   90.00
_cell.angle_beta   90.00
_cell.angle_gamma   90.00
#
_symmetry.space_group_name_H-M   'P 1'
#
loop_
_entity.id
_entity.type
_entity.pdbx_description
1 polymer ?
#
loop_
_entity_poly.entity_id
_entity_poly.type
_entity_poly.pdbx_seq_one_letter_code
_entity_poly.pdbx_strand_id
1 'polypeptide(L)'
;MQRAKPRGRSCSSSTPITFPAGPCSSSWSPPLLELERSAGYQISQQARHNLRLAPQYGGTVGGVRVSALKRVGGWNVDSITEDTDLTFRLLSHGLKVAYVNRAECYEEAPETWPVRRRQIMRWATGHTQCLHRFWHTLILTRWLTLPERIDAMFVLACYWTAPILILGWLASLVLFFTPEAHTAPILVVALALVGYQLFGNQATFLELGVGALLDGNQQRIFLMPLNLFNFFASTGAISNALMRFYLGRFFGKGKHHWHKTKRYRGDDANGTAGNGSVFQNGAPADRSVTRSSNGLYSSSKLRVPWL
;
A
#
# COMPACT_ATOMS: atom_id res chain seq x y z
N MET A 1 11.26 4.76 -4.85
CA MET A 1 11.46 5.41 -3.54
C MET A 1 10.36 6.42 -3.26
N GLN A 2 9.68 6.35 -2.12
CA GLN A 2 8.78 7.40 -1.65
C GLN A 2 9.51 8.21 -0.57
N ARG A 3 9.72 9.50 -0.76
CA ARG A 3 10.33 10.40 0.25
C ARG A 3 9.39 11.59 0.52
N ALA A 4 9.63 12.44 1.51
CA ALA A 4 8.97 13.75 1.64
C ALA A 4 9.88 14.88 1.09
N LYS A 5 9.33 15.85 0.32
CA LYS A 5 10.13 16.88 -0.39
C LYS A 5 10.00 18.28 0.25
N PRO A 6 11.09 19.00 0.54
CA PRO A 6 11.08 20.44 0.77
C PRO A 6 11.34 21.26 -0.52
N ARG A 7 10.86 22.51 -0.54
CA ARG A 7 10.98 23.47 -1.64
C ARG A 7 12.45 23.92 -1.83
N GLY A 8 12.86 24.07 -3.09
CA GLY A 8 14.26 24.31 -3.45
C GLY A 8 14.76 25.74 -3.27
N ARG A 9 16.09 25.86 -3.21
CA ARG A 9 16.94 26.82 -3.94
C ARG A 9 18.30 26.18 -4.21
N SER A 10 18.98 26.74 -5.21
CA SER A 10 20.11 26.27 -6.00
C SER A 10 21.48 26.18 -5.29
N CYS A 11 22.28 25.24 -5.79
CA CYS A 11 23.76 25.17 -5.90
C CYS A 11 24.66 25.25 -4.65
N SER A 12 25.31 24.12 -4.34
CA SER A 12 26.75 23.84 -4.56
C SER A 12 27.43 23.08 -3.41
N SER A 13 28.41 22.26 -3.80
CA SER A 13 29.46 21.61 -2.99
C SER A 13 29.08 20.46 -2.04
N SER A 14 29.50 19.26 -2.45
CA SER A 14 30.13 18.20 -1.65
C SER A 14 30.11 18.36 -0.12
N THR A 15 29.17 17.67 0.54
CA THR A 15 29.27 17.20 1.93
C THR A 15 28.20 16.12 2.15
N PRO A 16 28.40 15.15 3.07
CA PRO A 16 27.40 14.11 3.31
C PRO A 16 26.15 14.79 3.83
N ILE A 17 25.07 14.67 3.06
CA ILE A 17 23.81 15.36 3.30
C ILE A 17 23.15 14.78 4.57
N THR A 18 23.49 15.35 5.72
CA THR A 18 22.60 15.46 6.87
C THR A 18 21.77 16.73 6.67
N PHE A 19 20.50 16.59 6.32
CA PHE A 19 19.58 17.73 6.23
C PHE A 19 18.60 17.79 7.42
N PRO A 20 18.25 19.01 7.88
CA PRO A 20 17.50 19.26 9.09
C PRO A 20 16.02 18.90 8.94
N ALA A 21 15.39 18.51 10.04
CA ALA A 21 13.96 18.30 10.15
C ALA A 21 13.19 19.55 9.63
N GLY A 22 12.36 19.36 8.61
CA GLY A 22 11.34 20.34 8.24
C GLY A 22 10.34 20.54 9.38
N PRO A 23 9.55 21.62 9.38
CA PRO A 23 8.76 22.05 10.54
C PRO A 23 7.89 20.90 11.03
N CYS A 24 8.06 20.54 12.30
CA CYS A 24 7.23 19.58 13.00
C CYS A 24 5.76 19.94 12.79
N SER A 25 5.06 19.22 11.90
CA SER A 25 3.69 18.86 12.26
C SER A 25 3.83 18.18 13.61
N SER A 26 3.11 18.62 14.63
CA SER A 26 3.11 18.01 15.98
C SER A 26 2.59 16.56 16.00
N SER A 27 2.32 15.99 14.81
CA SER A 27 1.84 14.64 14.61
C SER A 27 3.00 13.66 14.46
N TRP A 28 2.94 12.59 15.26
CA TRP A 28 3.94 11.52 15.32
C TRP A 28 3.73 10.47 14.22
N SER A 29 2.64 10.59 13.45
CA SER A 29 2.18 9.61 12.47
C SER A 29 2.98 9.59 11.15
N PRO A 30 3.45 10.72 10.58
CA PRO A 30 4.16 10.70 9.30
C PRO A 30 5.52 9.98 9.34
N PRO A 31 6.41 10.20 10.32
CA PRO A 31 7.70 9.50 10.37
C PRO A 31 7.57 7.97 10.52
N LEU A 32 6.56 7.50 11.26
CA LEU A 32 6.29 6.07 11.42
C LEU A 32 5.80 5.45 10.10
N LEU A 33 4.96 6.18 9.36
CA LEU A 33 4.45 5.70 8.08
C LEU A 33 5.55 5.64 7.02
N GLU A 34 6.51 6.56 7.05
CA GLU A 34 7.66 6.54 6.16
C GLU A 34 8.52 5.27 6.37
N LEU A 35 8.65 4.76 7.61
CA LEU A 35 9.30 3.47 7.87
C LEU A 35 8.55 2.31 7.20
N GLU A 36 7.22 2.28 7.32
CA GLU A 36 6.38 1.25 6.67
C GLU A 36 6.52 1.26 5.14
N ARG A 37 6.56 2.46 4.56
CA ARG A 37 6.75 2.62 3.11
C ARG A 37 8.15 2.18 2.69
N SER A 38 9.18 2.56 3.45
CA SER A 38 10.55 2.18 3.20
C SER A 38 10.70 0.65 3.14
N ALA A 39 10.20 -0.06 4.15
CA ALA A 39 10.17 -1.53 4.18
C ALA A 39 9.51 -2.13 2.93
N GLY A 40 8.26 -1.71 2.66
CA GLY A 40 7.48 -2.26 1.56
C GLY A 40 8.17 -2.08 0.20
N TYR A 41 8.74 -0.90 -0.06
CA TYR A 41 9.36 -0.60 -1.35
C TYR A 41 10.80 -1.11 -1.47
N GLN A 42 11.66 -0.84 -0.47
CA GLN A 42 13.08 -1.19 -0.53
C GLN A 42 13.32 -2.69 -0.42
N ILE A 43 12.49 -3.39 0.35
CA ILE A 43 12.69 -4.81 0.63
C ILE A 43 11.64 -5.63 -0.11
N SER A 44 10.37 -5.56 0.29
CA SER A 44 9.34 -6.45 -0.24
C SER A 44 9.19 -6.40 -1.76
N GLN A 45 9.11 -5.20 -2.34
CA GLN A 45 8.93 -5.03 -3.78
C GLN A 45 10.22 -5.31 -4.57
N GLN A 46 11.37 -4.92 -4.03
CA GLN A 46 12.66 -5.24 -4.65
C GLN A 46 12.96 -6.74 -4.63
N ALA A 47 12.70 -7.41 -3.51
CA ALA A 47 12.87 -8.85 -3.37
C ALA A 47 11.98 -9.59 -4.37
N ARG A 48 10.70 -9.20 -4.50
CA ARG A 48 9.79 -9.77 -5.50
C ARG A 48 10.29 -9.59 -6.91
N HIS A 49 10.88 -8.45 -7.22
CA HIS A 49 11.45 -8.21 -8.54
C HIS A 49 12.67 -9.10 -8.81
N ASN A 50 13.62 -9.16 -7.87
CA ASN A 50 14.83 -9.97 -7.98
C ASN A 50 14.52 -11.46 -8.07
N LEU A 51 13.53 -11.92 -7.31
CA LEU A 51 13.11 -13.33 -7.25
C LEU A 51 12.11 -13.72 -8.36
N ARG A 52 11.81 -12.79 -9.29
CA ARG A 52 10.84 -13.01 -10.39
C ARG A 52 9.48 -13.49 -9.87
N LEU A 53 8.98 -12.85 -8.81
CA LEU A 53 7.68 -13.11 -8.19
C LEU A 53 6.61 -12.13 -8.70
N ALA A 54 5.70 -11.65 -7.84
CA ALA A 54 4.61 -10.75 -8.21
C ALA A 54 4.79 -9.34 -7.61
N PRO A 55 5.70 -8.48 -8.14
CA PRO A 55 5.75 -7.08 -7.76
C PRO A 55 4.41 -6.37 -8.03
N GLN A 56 3.96 -5.58 -7.08
CA GLN A 56 2.73 -4.80 -7.23
C GLN A 56 2.95 -3.48 -7.97
N TYR A 57 2.03 -3.14 -8.87
CA TYR A 57 1.92 -1.79 -9.39
C TYR A 57 1.32 -0.90 -8.30
N GLY A 58 2.15 -0.06 -7.68
CA GLY A 58 1.66 0.96 -6.75
C GLY A 58 0.90 2.03 -7.54
N GLY A 59 -0.33 2.36 -7.14
CA GLY A 59 -1.16 3.36 -7.84
C GLY A 59 -0.53 4.76 -7.92
N THR A 60 0.55 4.99 -7.19
CA THR A 60 1.38 6.17 -7.30
C THR A 60 2.76 5.76 -7.84
N VAL A 61 3.23 6.50 -8.85
CA VAL A 61 4.62 6.41 -9.36
C VAL A 61 4.85 5.10 -10.10
N GLY A 62 4.06 4.97 -11.15
CA GLY A 62 4.17 3.89 -12.11
C GLY A 62 3.74 4.37 -13.48
N GLY A 63 4.16 3.62 -14.50
CA GLY A 63 3.68 3.78 -15.86
C GLY A 63 3.17 2.44 -16.37
N VAL A 64 2.01 2.44 -17.02
CA VAL A 64 1.49 1.27 -17.72
C VAL A 64 1.50 1.53 -19.22
N ARG A 65 1.98 0.56 -20.00
CA ARG A 65 1.90 0.65 -21.47
C ARG A 65 0.43 0.66 -21.89
N VAL A 66 0.03 1.61 -22.71
CA VAL A 66 -1.35 1.73 -23.21
C VAL A 66 -1.81 0.44 -23.91
N SER A 67 -0.93 -0.21 -24.67
CA SER A 67 -1.23 -1.49 -25.31
C SER A 67 -1.50 -2.62 -24.30
N ALA A 68 -0.73 -2.67 -23.21
CA ALA A 68 -0.93 -3.63 -22.13
C ALA A 68 -2.25 -3.36 -21.39
N LEU A 69 -2.54 -2.09 -21.09
CA LEU A 69 -3.79 -1.68 -20.44
C LEU A 69 -5.02 -2.03 -21.31
N LYS A 70 -4.96 -1.76 -22.62
CA LYS A 70 -6.01 -2.16 -23.57
C LYS A 70 -6.19 -3.67 -23.64
N ARG A 71 -5.10 -4.44 -23.63
CA ARG A 71 -5.13 -5.91 -23.66
C ARG A 71 -5.87 -6.52 -22.47
N VAL A 72 -5.84 -5.87 -21.31
CA VAL A 72 -6.51 -6.35 -20.08
C VAL A 72 -7.88 -5.67 -19.83
N GLY A 73 -8.41 -4.93 -20.81
CA GLY A 73 -9.74 -4.32 -20.73
C GLY A 73 -9.80 -2.96 -20.03
N GLY A 74 -8.68 -2.26 -19.85
CA GLY A 74 -8.67 -0.90 -19.29
C GLY A 74 -8.62 -0.85 -17.76
N TRP A 75 -9.01 0.29 -17.19
CA TRP A 75 -9.14 0.45 -15.73
C TRP A 75 -10.48 -0.11 -15.25
N ASN A 76 -10.47 -0.78 -14.10
CA ASN A 76 -11.67 -1.35 -13.52
C ASN A 76 -12.31 -0.38 -12.54
N VAL A 77 -13.45 0.19 -12.91
CA VAL A 77 -14.19 1.17 -12.09
C VAL A 77 -14.88 0.57 -10.87
N ASP A 78 -15.10 -0.74 -10.86
CA ASP A 78 -15.73 -1.47 -9.74
C ASP A 78 -14.70 -1.89 -8.68
N SER A 79 -13.40 -1.68 -8.93
CA SER A 79 -12.34 -1.96 -7.97
C SER A 79 -12.08 -0.74 -7.09
N ILE A 80 -12.06 -0.95 -5.78
CA ILE A 80 -11.67 0.06 -4.80
C ILE A 80 -10.15 0.31 -4.83
N THR A 81 -9.39 -0.68 -5.30
CA THR A 81 -7.93 -0.66 -5.48
C THR A 81 -7.64 -1.02 -6.94
N GLU A 82 -7.79 -0.03 -7.82
CA GLU A 82 -7.65 -0.18 -9.27
C GLU A 82 -6.24 -0.61 -9.68
N ASP A 83 -5.24 -0.22 -8.88
CA ASP A 83 -3.82 -0.53 -9.06
C ASP A 83 -3.50 -2.01 -8.78
N THR A 84 -4.04 -2.53 -7.69
CA THR A 84 -3.93 -3.94 -7.28
C THR A 84 -4.70 -4.81 -8.28
N ASP A 85 -5.92 -4.43 -8.64
CA ASP A 85 -6.72 -5.14 -9.65
C ASP A 85 -6.02 -5.17 -11.01
N LEU A 86 -5.43 -4.05 -11.46
CA LEU A 86 -4.65 -3.99 -12.69
C LEU A 86 -3.42 -4.92 -12.62
N THR A 87 -2.70 -4.93 -11.50
CA THR A 87 -1.54 -5.81 -11.28
C THR A 87 -1.90 -7.27 -11.58
N PHE A 88 -2.95 -7.79 -10.93
CA PHE A 88 -3.32 -9.20 -11.07
C PHE A 88 -3.98 -9.52 -12.42
N ARG A 89 -4.64 -8.56 -13.07
CA ARG A 89 -5.07 -8.72 -14.46
C ARG A 89 -3.89 -8.82 -15.42
N LEU A 90 -2.86 -7.99 -15.27
CA LEU A 90 -1.64 -8.06 -16.09
C LEU A 90 -0.97 -9.43 -15.92
N LEU A 91 -0.73 -9.85 -14.67
CA LEU A 91 -0.13 -11.15 -14.35
C LEU A 91 -0.94 -12.32 -14.92
N SER A 92 -2.27 -12.28 -14.80
CA SER A 92 -3.17 -13.32 -15.35
C SER A 92 -3.17 -13.40 -16.87
N HIS A 93 -2.68 -12.37 -17.58
CA HIS A 93 -2.54 -12.35 -19.05
C HIS A 93 -1.09 -12.57 -19.52
N GLY A 94 -0.21 -13.03 -18.62
CA GLY A 94 1.22 -13.25 -18.90
C GLY A 94 2.02 -11.97 -19.13
N LEU A 95 1.51 -10.82 -18.71
CA LEU A 95 2.25 -9.57 -18.69
C LEU A 95 2.99 -9.46 -17.36
N LYS A 96 4.17 -8.83 -17.38
CA LYS A 96 5.00 -8.65 -16.18
C LYS A 96 4.88 -7.24 -15.64
N VAL A 97 4.97 -7.12 -14.32
CA VAL A 97 5.12 -5.86 -13.60
C VAL A 97 6.56 -5.76 -13.15
N ALA A 98 7.27 -4.73 -13.63
CA ALA A 98 8.66 -4.48 -13.26
C ALA A 98 8.70 -3.43 -12.14
N TYR A 99 9.54 -3.66 -11.13
CA TYR A 99 9.80 -2.70 -10.08
C TYR A 99 11.16 -2.05 -10.32
N VAL A 100 11.21 -0.72 -10.19
CA VAL A 100 12.45 0.06 -10.36
C VAL A 100 12.71 0.80 -9.06
N ASN A 101 13.64 0.31 -8.25
CA ASN A 101 13.95 0.91 -6.95
C ASN A 101 14.33 2.41 -7.06
N ARG A 102 15.17 2.71 -8.06
CA ARG A 102 15.67 4.06 -8.35
C ARG A 102 14.60 5.07 -8.80
N ALA A 103 13.39 4.63 -9.10
CA ALA A 103 12.31 5.54 -9.47
C ALA A 103 11.74 6.21 -8.21
N GLU A 104 12.02 7.50 -8.03
CA GLU A 104 11.64 8.24 -6.83
C GLU A 104 10.40 9.12 -7.02
N CYS A 105 9.63 9.28 -5.96
CA CYS A 105 8.57 10.27 -5.85
C CYS A 105 8.31 10.61 -4.40
N TYR A 106 7.46 11.61 -4.20
CA TYR A 106 7.15 12.14 -2.91
C TYR A 106 5.64 12.15 -2.69
N GLU A 107 5.20 11.45 -1.65
CA GLU A 107 3.78 11.33 -1.29
C GLU A 107 3.47 12.12 -0.03
N GLU A 108 2.24 12.60 0.05
CA GLU A 108 1.71 13.23 1.25
C GLU A 108 1.23 12.14 2.21
N ALA A 109 1.83 12.09 3.40
CA ALA A 109 1.42 11.16 4.45
C ALA A 109 0.16 11.68 5.17
N PRO A 110 -0.79 10.81 5.56
CA PRO A 110 -1.89 11.18 6.43
C PRO A 110 -1.38 11.66 7.80
N GLU A 111 -1.74 12.88 8.18
CA GLU A 111 -1.31 13.48 9.45
C GLU A 111 -2.13 12.97 10.65
N THR A 112 -3.35 12.50 10.40
CA THR A 112 -4.30 12.10 11.46
C THR A 112 -4.68 10.62 11.38
N TRP A 113 -4.83 9.98 12.54
CA TRP A 113 -5.23 8.58 12.64
C TRP A 113 -6.56 8.26 11.94
N PRO A 114 -7.63 9.08 12.05
CA PRO A 114 -8.89 8.79 11.34
C PRO A 114 -8.76 8.77 9.81
N VAL A 115 -7.85 9.57 9.23
CA VAL A 115 -7.56 9.54 7.79
C VAL A 115 -6.80 8.25 7.44
N ARG A 116 -5.75 7.93 8.21
CA ARG A 116 -4.96 6.72 8.01
C ARG A 116 -5.77 5.44 8.17
N ARG A 117 -6.61 5.36 9.20
CA ARG A 117 -7.53 4.25 9.43
C ARG A 117 -8.41 4.00 8.20
N ARG A 118 -9.02 5.04 7.64
CA ARG A 118 -9.84 4.92 6.41
C ARG A 118 -9.03 4.41 5.22
N GLN A 119 -7.79 4.87 5.06
CA GLN A 119 -6.90 4.43 4.00
C GLN A 119 -6.54 2.93 4.13
N ILE A 120 -6.14 2.49 5.31
CA ILE A 120 -5.80 1.07 5.56
C ILE A 120 -7.03 0.18 5.40
N MET A 121 -8.19 0.60 5.93
CA MET A 121 -9.44 -0.14 5.74
C MET A 121 -9.82 -0.30 4.26
N ARG A 122 -9.59 0.75 3.46
CA ARG A 122 -9.80 0.74 2.00
C ARG A 122 -8.87 -0.25 1.32
N TRP A 123 -7.58 -0.25 1.66
CA TRP A 123 -6.61 -1.19 1.10
C TRP A 123 -6.93 -2.63 1.47
N ALA A 124 -7.26 -2.91 2.73
CA ALA A 124 -7.65 -4.24 3.19
C ALA A 124 -8.89 -4.75 2.46
N THR A 125 -9.90 -3.90 2.29
CA THR A 125 -11.12 -4.23 1.56
C THR A 125 -10.82 -4.52 0.08
N GLY A 126 -10.03 -3.67 -0.57
CA GLY A 126 -9.69 -3.80 -1.99
C GLY A 126 -8.82 -5.04 -2.29
N HIS A 127 -7.84 -5.34 -1.44
CA HIS A 127 -7.04 -6.57 -1.55
C HIS A 127 -7.91 -7.82 -1.38
N THR A 128 -8.82 -7.81 -0.39
CA THR A 128 -9.76 -8.90 -0.18
C THR A 128 -10.71 -9.07 -1.37
N GLN A 129 -11.21 -7.96 -1.94
CA GLN A 129 -12.02 -7.98 -3.16
C GLN A 129 -11.24 -8.60 -4.33
N CYS A 130 -9.97 -8.21 -4.51
CA CYS A 130 -9.10 -8.77 -5.54
C CYS A 130 -8.80 -10.25 -5.29
N LEU A 131 -8.57 -10.66 -4.05
CA LEU A 131 -8.39 -12.07 -3.68
C LEU A 131 -9.58 -12.91 -4.14
N HIS A 132 -10.80 -12.51 -3.77
CA HIS A 132 -12.03 -13.22 -4.17
C HIS A 132 -12.27 -13.22 -5.68
N ARG A 133 -11.82 -12.18 -6.39
CA ARG A 133 -11.94 -12.08 -7.85
C ARG A 133 -10.92 -12.95 -8.59
N PHE A 134 -9.69 -13.04 -8.08
CA PHE A 134 -8.56 -13.60 -8.82
C PHE A 134 -8.05 -14.93 -8.27
N TRP A 135 -8.41 -15.39 -7.06
CA TRP A 135 -7.83 -16.60 -6.45
C TRP A 135 -7.88 -17.82 -7.39
N HIS A 136 -9.05 -18.09 -7.98
CA HIS A 136 -9.23 -19.22 -8.90
C HIS A 136 -8.41 -19.02 -10.18
N THR A 137 -8.42 -17.82 -10.74
CA THR A 137 -7.65 -17.47 -11.95
C THR A 137 -6.14 -17.60 -11.72
N LEU A 138 -5.63 -17.18 -10.57
CA LEU A 138 -4.21 -17.24 -10.21
C LEU A 138 -3.74 -18.68 -10.00
N ILE A 139 -4.59 -19.55 -9.46
CA ILE A 139 -4.25 -20.97 -9.28
C ILE A 139 -4.20 -21.69 -10.64
N LEU A 140 -5.17 -21.40 -11.51
CA LEU A 140 -5.33 -22.09 -12.80
C LEU A 140 -4.50 -21.51 -13.94
N THR A 141 -4.02 -20.28 -13.83
CA THR A 141 -3.33 -19.62 -14.93
C THR A 141 -2.03 -20.35 -15.28
N ARG A 142 -1.84 -20.64 -16.58
CA ARG A 142 -0.60 -21.21 -17.10
C ARG A 142 0.54 -20.19 -17.20
N TRP A 143 0.24 -18.91 -17.06
CA TRP A 143 1.18 -17.82 -17.29
C TRP A 143 2.11 -17.54 -16.10
N LEU A 144 1.75 -18.04 -14.91
CA LEU A 144 2.53 -17.86 -13.69
C LEU A 144 3.20 -19.18 -13.29
N THR A 145 4.45 -19.07 -12.86
CA THR A 145 5.19 -20.14 -12.19
C THR A 145 4.62 -20.42 -10.80
N LEU A 146 4.89 -21.60 -10.23
CA LEU A 146 4.38 -21.93 -8.90
C LEU A 146 4.78 -20.90 -7.81
N PRO A 147 6.04 -20.43 -7.74
CA PRO A 147 6.42 -19.38 -6.78
C PRO A 147 5.66 -18.07 -6.98
N GLU A 148 5.47 -17.64 -8.23
CA GLU A 148 4.68 -16.43 -8.55
C GLU A 148 3.21 -16.57 -8.10
N ARG A 149 2.60 -17.75 -8.27
CA ARG A 149 1.22 -17.99 -7.82
C ARG A 149 1.10 -17.92 -6.30
N ILE A 150 2.04 -18.53 -5.59
CA ILE A 150 2.06 -18.54 -4.13
C ILE A 150 2.28 -17.11 -3.61
N ASP A 151 3.25 -16.37 -4.15
CA ASP A 151 3.49 -14.98 -3.76
C ASP A 151 2.28 -14.08 -4.07
N ALA A 152 1.69 -14.21 -5.26
CA ALA A 152 0.49 -13.47 -5.65
C ALA A 152 -0.67 -13.69 -4.66
N MET A 153 -0.89 -14.94 -4.25
CA MET A 153 -1.91 -15.28 -3.26
C MET A 153 -1.60 -14.70 -1.89
N PHE A 154 -0.35 -14.77 -1.43
CA PHE A 154 0.05 -14.18 -0.14
C PHE A 154 -0.07 -12.66 -0.14
N VAL A 155 0.29 -12.00 -1.24
CA VAL A 155 0.12 -10.55 -1.40
C VAL A 155 -1.35 -10.16 -1.28
N LEU A 156 -2.25 -10.88 -1.98
CA LEU A 156 -3.69 -10.61 -1.91
C LEU A 156 -4.31 -10.96 -0.54
N ALA A 157 -3.80 -11.99 0.12
CA ALA A 157 -4.25 -12.45 1.43
C ALA A 157 -3.55 -11.73 2.60
N CYS A 158 -2.62 -10.81 2.36
CA CYS A 158 -1.75 -10.26 3.41
C CYS A 158 -2.53 -9.63 4.58
N TYR A 159 -3.69 -9.04 4.31
CA TYR A 159 -4.55 -8.44 5.34
C TYR A 159 -5.28 -9.45 6.24
N TRP A 160 -5.42 -10.71 5.82
CA TRP A 160 -5.97 -11.77 6.68
C TRP A 160 -5.08 -12.11 7.87
N THR A 161 -3.80 -11.75 7.81
CA THR A 161 -2.88 -11.92 8.96
C THR A 161 -3.42 -11.22 10.21
N ALA A 162 -4.03 -10.04 10.07
CA ALA A 162 -4.53 -9.27 11.21
C ALA A 162 -5.60 -10.00 12.04
N PRO A 163 -6.75 -10.47 11.49
CA PRO A 163 -7.71 -11.22 12.28
C PRO A 163 -7.16 -12.57 12.76
N ILE A 164 -6.29 -13.24 11.98
CA ILE A 164 -5.64 -14.48 12.41
C ILE A 164 -4.77 -14.24 13.66
N LEU A 165 -4.03 -13.12 13.70
CA LEU A 165 -3.23 -12.74 14.87
C LEU A 165 -4.11 -12.46 16.09
N ILE A 166 -5.23 -11.74 15.93
CA ILE A 166 -6.18 -11.52 17.03
C ILE A 166 -6.71 -12.85 17.58
N LEU A 167 -7.12 -13.77 16.70
CA LEU A 167 -7.57 -15.11 17.09
C LEU A 167 -6.46 -15.88 17.81
N GLY A 168 -5.21 -15.79 17.34
CA GLY A 168 -4.05 -16.38 17.98
C GLY A 168 -3.79 -15.82 19.38
N TRP A 169 -3.93 -14.51 19.57
CA TRP A 169 -3.81 -13.87 20.89
C TRP A 169 -4.93 -14.30 21.84
N LEU A 170 -6.17 -14.37 21.36
CA LEU A 170 -7.30 -14.85 22.14
C LEU A 170 -7.13 -16.32 22.53
N ALA A 171 -6.72 -17.18 21.60
CA ALA A 171 -6.43 -18.58 21.88
C ALA A 171 -5.30 -18.73 22.91
N SER A 172 -4.25 -17.91 22.80
CA SER A 172 -3.15 -17.90 23.77
C SER A 172 -3.62 -17.46 25.16
N LEU A 173 -4.52 -16.47 25.24
CA LEU A 173 -5.11 -16.02 26.50
C LEU A 173 -5.98 -17.11 27.13
N VAL A 174 -6.79 -17.81 26.33
CA VAL A 174 -7.60 -18.94 26.82
C VAL A 174 -6.71 -20.06 27.35
N LEU A 175 -5.67 -20.44 26.60
CA LEU A 175 -4.72 -21.47 26.99
C LEU A 175 -3.95 -21.12 28.29
N PHE A 176 -3.68 -19.84 28.52
CA PHE A 176 -3.04 -19.39 29.75
C PHE A 176 -3.89 -19.67 31.00
N PHE A 177 -5.22 -19.72 30.88
CA PHE A 177 -6.14 -19.97 31.98
C PHE A 177 -6.62 -21.43 32.07
N THR A 178 -6.19 -22.31 31.17
CA THR A 178 -6.53 -23.75 31.21
C THR A 178 -5.42 -24.54 31.93
N PRO A 179 -5.65 -25.05 33.16
CA PRO A 179 -4.62 -25.71 33.96
C PRO A 179 -3.96 -26.90 33.25
N GLU A 180 -4.74 -27.64 32.46
CA GLU A 180 -4.29 -28.81 31.71
C GLU A 180 -3.29 -28.45 30.61
N ALA A 181 -3.27 -27.21 30.13
CA ALA A 181 -2.33 -26.75 29.12
C ALA A 181 -0.91 -26.51 29.68
N HIS A 182 -0.74 -26.43 31.00
CA HIS A 182 0.56 -26.22 31.65
C HIS A 182 1.37 -27.51 31.83
N THR A 183 0.86 -28.65 31.37
CA THR A 183 1.60 -29.93 31.41
C THR A 183 2.59 -30.10 30.26
N ALA A 184 2.59 -29.18 29.29
CA ALA A 184 3.51 -29.22 28.15
C ALA A 184 4.98 -29.02 28.61
N PRO A 185 5.95 -29.76 28.06
CA PRO A 185 7.35 -29.56 28.39
C PRO A 185 7.82 -28.13 28.10
N ILE A 186 8.37 -27.45 29.11
CA ILE A 186 8.81 -26.04 29.04
C ILE A 186 9.71 -25.76 27.83
N LEU A 187 10.58 -26.71 27.47
CA LEU A 187 11.50 -26.57 26.34
C LEU A 187 10.77 -26.50 25.00
N VAL A 188 9.73 -27.33 24.80
CA VAL A 188 8.94 -27.34 23.56
C VAL A 188 8.19 -26.02 23.42
N VAL A 189 7.59 -25.54 24.52
CA VAL A 189 6.89 -24.25 24.55
C VAL A 189 7.87 -23.10 24.28
N ALA A 190 9.04 -23.12 24.90
CA ALA A 190 10.07 -22.09 24.71
C ALA A 190 10.59 -22.06 23.26
N LEU A 191 10.88 -23.22 22.65
CA LEU A 191 11.33 -23.30 21.26
C LEU A 191 10.24 -22.83 20.29
N ALA A 192 8.97 -23.23 20.52
CA ALA A 192 7.84 -22.76 19.72
C ALA A 192 7.65 -21.25 19.83
N LEU A 193 7.74 -20.69 21.04
CA LEU A 193 7.64 -19.26 21.29
C LEU A 193 8.77 -18.50 20.60
N VAL A 194 10.02 -18.94 20.75
CA VAL A 194 11.19 -18.31 20.13
C VAL A 194 11.09 -18.37 18.61
N GLY A 195 10.71 -19.51 18.04
CA GLY A 195 10.48 -19.66 16.60
C GLY A 195 9.39 -18.72 16.08
N TYR A 196 8.25 -18.64 16.77
CA TYR A 196 7.16 -17.73 16.43
C TYR A 196 7.59 -16.26 16.50
N GLN A 197 8.33 -15.88 17.54
CA GLN A 197 8.78 -14.50 17.69
C GLN A 197 9.82 -14.13 16.63
N LEU A 198 10.80 -14.97 16.35
CA LEU A 198 11.85 -14.69 15.38
C LEU A 198 11.35 -14.65 13.94
N PHE A 199 10.62 -15.69 13.51
CA PHE A 199 10.24 -15.85 12.10
C PHE A 199 8.85 -15.29 11.76
N GLY A 200 7.96 -15.18 12.76
CA GLY A 200 6.61 -14.64 12.57
C GLY A 200 6.55 -13.16 12.91
N ASN A 201 6.53 -12.86 14.22
CA ASN A 201 6.17 -11.53 14.72
C ASN A 201 7.24 -10.47 14.42
N GLN A 202 8.52 -10.81 14.62
CA GLN A 202 9.61 -9.85 14.47
C GLN A 202 10.08 -9.68 13.02
N ALA A 203 9.71 -10.57 12.09
CA ALA A 203 10.11 -10.48 10.68
C ALA A 203 9.69 -9.15 10.05
N THR A 204 8.47 -8.69 10.33
CA THR A 204 7.95 -7.38 9.86
C THR A 204 8.75 -6.21 10.45
N PHE A 205 9.15 -6.30 11.72
CA PHE A 205 9.96 -5.25 12.36
C PHE A 205 11.42 -5.25 11.86
N LEU A 206 11.97 -6.42 11.54
CA LEU A 206 13.26 -6.53 10.88
C LEU A 206 13.21 -5.91 9.48
N GLU A 207 12.13 -6.13 8.73
CA GLU A 207 11.92 -5.47 7.43
C GLU A 207 11.88 -3.93 7.57
N LEU A 208 11.17 -3.41 8.58
CA LEU A 208 11.17 -1.97 8.89
C LEU A 208 12.57 -1.43 9.19
N GLY A 209 13.34 -2.13 10.01
CA GLY A 209 14.69 -1.73 10.37
C GLY A 209 15.65 -1.74 9.19
N VAL A 210 15.66 -2.83 8.41
CA VAL A 210 16.50 -2.95 7.22
C VAL A 210 16.11 -1.93 6.16
N GLY A 211 14.81 -1.64 5.99
CA GLY A 211 14.33 -0.64 5.04
C GLY A 211 14.88 0.74 5.38
N ALA A 212 14.79 1.13 6.65
CA ALA A 212 15.33 2.39 7.15
C ALA A 212 16.85 2.51 6.97
N LEU A 213 17.59 1.41 7.15
CA LEU A 213 19.04 1.36 6.90
C LEU A 213 19.36 1.54 5.41
N LEU A 214 18.65 0.84 4.51
CA LEU A 214 18.84 0.92 3.07
C LEU A 214 18.46 2.31 2.51
N ASP A 215 17.46 2.95 3.08
CA ASP A 215 17.06 4.32 2.72
C ASP A 215 18.04 5.39 3.25
N GLY A 216 19.03 5.01 4.05
CA GLY A 216 20.05 5.90 4.63
C GLY A 216 19.53 6.76 5.79
N ASN A 217 18.39 6.40 6.39
CA ASN A 217 17.73 7.21 7.41
C ASN A 217 17.82 6.55 8.81
N GLN A 218 19.05 6.38 9.27
CA GLN A 218 19.37 5.58 10.47
C GLN A 218 18.79 6.17 11.76
N GLN A 219 18.59 7.48 11.84
CA GLN A 219 18.02 8.12 13.04
C GLN A 219 16.56 7.72 13.30
N ARG A 220 15.83 7.27 12.27
CA ARG A 220 14.41 6.89 12.43
C ARG A 220 14.21 5.48 12.95
N ILE A 221 15.27 4.67 12.98
CA ILE A 221 15.29 3.34 13.61
C ILE A 221 14.88 3.46 15.09
N PHE A 222 15.23 4.56 15.75
CA PHE A 222 14.85 4.84 17.14
C PHE A 222 13.32 5.02 17.33
N LEU A 223 12.56 5.23 16.26
CA LEU A 223 11.10 5.30 16.31
C LEU A 223 10.43 3.92 16.20
N MET A 224 11.18 2.84 15.90
CA MET A 224 10.62 1.49 15.77
C MET A 224 9.84 1.00 17.00
N PRO A 225 10.26 1.25 18.26
CA PRO A 225 9.46 0.88 19.42
C PRO A 225 8.06 1.51 19.42
N LEU A 226 7.93 2.75 18.93
CA LEU A 226 6.64 3.42 18.81
C LEU A 226 5.78 2.83 17.68
N ASN A 227 6.37 2.10 16.74
CA ASN A 227 5.63 1.42 15.68
C ASN A 227 4.77 0.25 16.21
N LEU A 228 4.99 -0.22 17.44
CA LEU A 228 4.11 -1.19 18.10
C LEU A 228 2.68 -0.66 18.26
N PHE A 229 2.52 0.59 18.69
CA PHE A 229 1.20 1.21 18.82
C PHE A 229 0.47 1.25 17.49
N ASN A 230 1.23 1.59 16.45
CA ASN A 230 0.75 1.61 15.10
C ASN A 230 0.32 0.19 14.63
N PHE A 231 1.14 -0.82 14.88
CA PHE A 231 0.83 -2.21 14.56
C PHE A 231 -0.50 -2.66 15.18
N PHE A 232 -0.71 -2.44 16.48
CA PHE A 232 -1.97 -2.81 17.14
C PHE A 232 -3.16 -2.02 16.59
N ALA A 233 -3.00 -0.70 16.41
CA ALA A 233 -4.06 0.15 15.88
C ALA A 233 -4.46 -0.25 14.44
N SER A 234 -3.48 -0.58 13.60
CA SER A 234 -3.68 -1.05 12.23
C SER A 234 -4.31 -2.44 12.21
N THR A 235 -3.87 -3.36 13.07
CA THR A 235 -4.43 -4.71 13.22
C THR A 235 -5.92 -4.66 13.55
N GLY A 236 -6.32 -3.81 14.50
CA GLY A 236 -7.74 -3.58 14.82
C GLY A 236 -8.53 -2.97 13.66
N ALA A 237 -7.95 -1.99 12.96
CA ALA A 237 -8.60 -1.35 11.81
C ALA A 237 -8.81 -2.32 10.64
N ILE A 238 -7.80 -3.13 10.31
CA ILE A 238 -7.84 -4.15 9.25
C ILE A 238 -8.87 -5.23 9.58
N SER A 239 -8.84 -5.75 10.82
CA SER A 239 -9.77 -6.78 11.25
C SER A 239 -11.22 -6.30 11.19
N ASN A 240 -11.49 -5.06 11.62
CA ASN A 240 -12.80 -4.44 11.46
C ASN A 240 -13.20 -4.24 9.98
N ALA A 241 -12.27 -3.93 9.07
CA ALA A 241 -12.58 -3.83 7.64
C ALA A 241 -12.96 -5.19 7.04
N LEU A 242 -12.19 -6.24 7.32
CA LEU A 242 -12.46 -7.61 6.88
C LEU A 242 -13.79 -8.12 7.44
N MET A 243 -14.03 -7.93 8.74
CA MET A 243 -15.29 -8.28 9.37
C MET A 243 -16.47 -7.60 8.68
N ARG A 244 -16.40 -6.28 8.42
CA ARG A 244 -17.44 -5.54 7.69
C ARG A 244 -17.62 -6.03 6.26
N PHE A 245 -16.53 -6.34 5.55
CA PHE A 245 -16.57 -6.87 4.19
C PHE A 245 -17.30 -8.22 4.15
N TYR A 246 -16.96 -9.16 5.03
CA TYR A 246 -17.61 -10.47 5.07
C TYR A 246 -19.04 -10.39 5.60
N LEU A 247 -19.31 -9.61 6.65
CA LEU A 247 -20.68 -9.38 7.12
C LEU A 247 -21.55 -8.78 6.02
N GLY A 248 -21.05 -7.81 5.26
CA GLY A 248 -21.74 -7.29 4.08
C GLY A 248 -21.98 -8.39 3.04
N ARG A 249 -20.93 -9.13 2.67
CA ARG A 249 -21.04 -10.22 1.68
C ARG A 249 -22.05 -11.31 2.06
N PHE A 250 -22.13 -11.69 3.33
CA PHE A 250 -23.03 -12.75 3.82
C PHE A 250 -24.44 -12.25 4.19
N PHE A 251 -24.57 -11.04 4.76
CA PHE A 251 -25.82 -10.57 5.37
C PHE A 251 -26.44 -9.32 4.72
N GLY A 252 -25.85 -8.65 3.71
CA GLY A 252 -26.50 -7.47 3.12
C GLY A 252 -25.93 -6.87 1.83
N LYS A 253 -26.83 -6.33 0.98
CA LYS A 253 -26.54 -5.57 -0.27
C LYS A 253 -25.68 -4.31 0.00
N GLY A 254 -24.37 -4.44 0.15
CA GLY A 254 -23.46 -3.32 0.43
C GLY A 254 -22.94 -2.63 -0.83
N LYS A 255 -23.46 -1.44 -1.15
CA LYS A 255 -22.78 -0.52 -2.09
C LYS A 255 -21.52 0.02 -1.42
N HIS A 256 -20.36 -0.16 -2.06
CA HIS A 256 -19.10 0.41 -1.58
C HIS A 256 -19.07 1.92 -1.82
N HIS A 257 -19.08 2.72 -0.74
CA HIS A 257 -18.86 4.17 -0.85
C HIS A 257 -17.37 4.47 -1.02
N TRP A 258 -16.99 5.00 -2.17
CA TRP A 258 -15.64 5.48 -2.44
C TRP A 258 -15.36 6.76 -1.63
N HIS A 259 -14.32 6.73 -0.80
CA HIS A 259 -13.85 7.90 -0.04
C HIS A 259 -12.48 8.35 -0.55
N LYS A 260 -12.42 9.54 -1.15
CA LYS A 260 -11.16 10.20 -1.51
C LYS A 260 -10.38 10.60 -0.26
N THR A 261 -9.08 10.29 -0.20
CA THR A 261 -8.20 10.83 0.84
C THR A 261 -8.13 12.36 0.68
N LYS A 262 -8.34 13.11 1.78
CA LYS A 262 -8.18 14.58 1.78
C LYS A 262 -6.71 14.91 1.54
N ARG A 263 -6.44 15.83 0.61
CA ARG A 263 -5.11 16.43 0.40
C ARG A 263 -5.00 17.60 1.37
N TYR A 264 -3.90 17.72 2.10
CA TYR A 264 -3.73 18.82 3.05
C TYR A 264 -3.19 20.09 2.36
N ARG A 265 -2.53 19.91 1.22
CA ARG A 265 -2.02 21.02 0.39
C ARG A 265 -3.06 21.52 -0.63
N GLY A 266 -4.02 22.33 -0.19
CA GLY A 266 -5.03 22.90 -1.09
C GLY A 266 -5.89 24.06 -0.59
N ASP A 267 -6.10 24.22 0.71
CA ASP A 267 -7.09 25.20 1.21
C ASP A 267 -6.50 26.55 1.65
N ASP A 268 -5.17 26.69 1.74
CA ASP A 268 -4.51 27.94 2.18
C ASP A 268 -4.10 28.88 1.03
N ALA A 269 -4.58 28.62 -0.19
CA ALA A 269 -4.32 29.46 -1.36
C ALA A 269 -5.62 29.95 -2.00
N ASN A 270 -6.52 30.53 -1.20
CA ASN A 270 -7.46 31.58 -1.62
C ASN A 270 -8.16 32.15 -0.39
N GLY A 271 -7.49 33.08 0.28
CA GLY A 271 -8.17 34.01 1.17
C GLY A 271 -8.94 35.04 0.34
N THR A 272 -10.23 34.77 0.09
CA THR A 272 -11.27 35.80 -0.04
C THR A 272 -12.64 35.14 0.11
N ALA A 273 -13.37 35.60 1.13
CA ALA A 273 -14.76 35.28 1.35
C ALA A 273 -15.64 35.68 0.16
N GLY A 274 -16.64 34.86 -0.16
CA GLY A 274 -17.65 35.18 -1.17
C GLY A 274 -18.80 34.18 -1.14
N ASN A 275 -19.96 34.67 -0.69
CA ASN A 275 -21.24 33.99 -0.49
C ASN A 275 -21.66 32.98 -1.57
N GLY A 276 -22.42 31.98 -1.12
CA GLY A 276 -23.00 30.95 -1.95
C GLY A 276 -24.02 31.45 -2.97
N SER A 277 -24.21 30.64 -4.01
CA SER A 277 -25.50 30.44 -4.65
C SER A 277 -25.51 29.10 -5.35
N VAL A 278 -26.57 28.35 -5.04
CA VAL A 278 -27.10 27.21 -5.77
C VAL A 278 -27.25 27.59 -7.23
N PHE A 279 -26.78 26.75 -8.16
CA PHE A 279 -27.27 26.78 -9.54
C PHE A 279 -27.65 25.39 -10.04
N GLN A 280 -28.94 25.32 -10.38
CA GLN A 280 -29.69 24.19 -10.89
C GLN A 280 -29.27 23.78 -12.30
N ASN A 281 -29.56 22.53 -12.62
CA ASN A 281 -29.57 21.97 -13.97
C ASN A 281 -30.48 22.79 -14.90
N GLY A 282 -29.94 23.14 -16.06
CA GLY A 282 -30.69 23.66 -17.19
C GLY A 282 -29.79 23.75 -18.42
N ALA A 283 -29.85 22.75 -19.29
CA ALA A 283 -29.53 22.96 -20.71
C ALA A 283 -30.68 23.77 -21.33
N PRO A 284 -30.42 24.66 -22.31
CA PRO A 284 -30.20 24.16 -23.68
C PRO A 284 -29.26 25.00 -24.58
N ALA A 285 -28.91 24.34 -25.68
CA ALA A 285 -28.65 24.85 -27.04
C ALA A 285 -27.45 25.77 -27.33
N ASP A 286 -26.55 25.17 -28.11
CA ASP A 286 -25.95 25.71 -29.34
C ASP A 286 -24.88 26.81 -29.21
N ARG A 287 -23.63 26.40 -29.47
CA ARG A 287 -22.67 27.16 -30.30
C ARG A 287 -21.49 26.27 -30.66
N SER A 288 -21.37 26.07 -31.96
CA SER A 288 -20.21 25.61 -32.72
C SER A 288 -18.87 26.14 -32.18
N VAL A 289 -17.96 25.23 -31.81
CA VAL A 289 -16.52 25.51 -31.86
C VAL A 289 -15.78 24.34 -32.48
N THR A 290 -15.17 24.70 -33.60
CA THR A 290 -14.26 24.02 -34.51
C THR A 290 -13.22 23.09 -33.90
N ARG A 291 -13.07 21.96 -34.59
CA ARG A 291 -11.92 21.04 -34.54
C ARG A 291 -10.68 21.80 -35.05
N SER A 292 -9.60 21.87 -34.27
CA SER A 292 -8.26 22.17 -34.82
C SER A 292 -7.32 21.02 -34.53
N SER A 293 -6.61 20.66 -35.59
CA SER A 293 -5.58 19.65 -35.71
C SER A 293 -4.21 20.23 -35.32
N ASN A 294 -3.33 19.31 -34.89
CA ASN A 294 -1.88 19.42 -34.79
C ASN A 294 -1.28 20.09 -33.54
N GLY A 295 -0.66 19.24 -32.72
CA GLY A 295 0.29 19.60 -31.67
C GLY A 295 1.20 18.40 -31.37
N LEU A 296 2.05 18.04 -32.33
CA LEU A 296 3.15 17.09 -32.20
C LEU A 296 4.25 17.67 -31.30
N TYR A 297 4.64 16.98 -30.24
CA TYR A 297 6.00 16.97 -29.68
C TYR A 297 6.27 15.57 -29.12
N SER A 298 6.97 14.73 -29.89
CA SER A 298 8.43 14.52 -29.86
C SER A 298 8.84 13.46 -28.83
N SER A 299 9.04 12.25 -29.36
CA SER A 299 9.55 11.09 -28.64
C SER A 299 11.06 11.23 -28.41
N SER A 300 11.50 11.48 -27.18
CA SER A 300 12.87 11.16 -26.77
C SER A 300 12.89 9.74 -26.21
N LYS A 301 13.56 8.85 -26.96
CA LYS A 301 13.79 7.44 -26.63
C LYS A 301 14.64 7.33 -25.36
N LEU A 302 14.02 7.11 -24.20
CA LEU A 302 14.69 6.50 -23.06
C LEU A 302 14.79 4.98 -23.31
N ARG A 303 15.88 4.56 -23.98
CA ARG A 303 16.29 3.16 -24.06
C ARG A 303 16.91 2.78 -22.72
N VAL A 304 16.18 2.02 -21.91
CA VAL A 304 16.75 1.30 -20.77
C VAL A 304 17.29 -0.03 -21.31
N PRO A 305 18.59 -0.33 -21.17
CA PRO A 305 19.16 -1.60 -21.61
C PRO A 305 18.66 -2.73 -20.69
N TRP A 306 18.07 -3.76 -21.29
CA TRP A 306 17.70 -4.99 -20.59
C TRP A 306 18.91 -5.93 -20.58
N LEU A 307 19.32 -6.38 -19.40
CA LEU A 307 20.06 -7.63 -19.15
C LEU A 307 19.29 -8.42 -18.11
#